data_AF-A0A951XEE9-F1
#
_entry.id   AF-A0A951XEE9-F1
#
_cell.length_a   1.000
_cell.length_b   1.000
_cell.length_c   1.000
_cell.angle_alpha   90.00
_cell.angle_beta   90.00
_cell.angle_gamma   90.00
#
_symmetry.space_group_name_H-M   'P 1'
#
loop_
_entity.id
_entity.type
_entity.pdbx_description
1 polymer ?
#
loop_
_entity_poly.entity_id
_entity_poly.type
_entity_poly.pdbx_seq_one_letter_code
_entity_poly.pdbx_strand_id
1 'polypeptide(L)'
;DVASINTEVSMRDDHLRSADFFEVEKYPKMTFASNAIKAKGQGRYELTGNLTLHGVTKPVTMELWYRGTIENPQSMAVIFGFQLTGVLKRTDFNIGPKFPAPGISNEVQIKADGEFIKQ
;
A
#
# COMPACT_ATOMS: atom_id res chain seq x y z
N ASP A 1 5.71 5.12 -6.57
CA ASP A 1 7.10 4.78 -6.96
C ASP A 1 7.78 4.23 -5.72
N VAL A 2 8.72 3.28 -5.81
CA VAL A 2 9.35 2.75 -4.60
C VAL A 2 10.43 3.69 -4.08
N ALA A 3 11.10 4.43 -4.96
CA ALA A 3 12.12 5.40 -4.56
C ALA A 3 11.56 6.58 -3.75
N SER A 4 10.25 6.83 -3.81
CA SER A 4 9.58 7.87 -3.03
C SER A 4 9.36 7.50 -1.55
N ILE A 5 9.92 6.39 -1.07
CA ILE A 5 9.86 6.04 0.35
C ILE A 5 10.46 7.16 1.19
N ASN A 6 9.75 7.52 2.26
CA ASN A 6 10.12 8.56 3.20
C ASN A 6 9.70 8.11 4.60
N THR A 7 10.65 8.12 5.51
CA THR A 7 10.44 7.80 6.92
C THR A 7 10.87 8.95 7.83
N GLU A 8 11.07 10.13 7.27
CA GLU A 8 11.60 11.34 7.92
C GLU A 8 13.04 11.18 8.46
N VAL A 9 13.76 10.14 8.01
CA VAL A 9 15.16 9.88 8.39
C VAL A 9 15.93 9.51 7.13
N SER A 10 16.65 10.48 6.56
CA SER A 10 17.35 10.34 5.27
C SER A 10 18.22 9.08 5.18
N MET A 11 19.04 8.80 6.20
CA MET A 11 19.89 7.59 6.24
C MET A 11 19.08 6.29 6.18
N ARG A 12 17.89 6.26 6.80
CA ARG A 12 17.02 5.09 6.77
C ARG A 12 16.37 4.95 5.40
N ASP A 13 15.96 6.05 4.77
CA ASP A 13 15.37 6.04 3.44
C ASP A 13 16.38 5.56 2.39
N ASP A 14 17.63 6.02 2.48
CA ASP A 14 18.72 5.56 1.62
C ASP A 14 19.01 4.06 1.81
N HIS A 15 19.01 3.58 3.06
CA HIS A 15 19.18 2.15 3.33
C HIS A 15 18.00 1.32 2.79
N LEU A 16 16.76 1.80 2.96
CA LEU A 16 15.56 1.14 2.44
C LEU A 16 15.58 1.06 0.91
N ARG A 17 16.11 2.06 0.19
CA ARG A 17 16.22 2.03 -1.27
C ARG A 17 17.26 1.01 -1.78
N SER A 18 18.24 0.65 -0.95
CA SER A 18 19.34 -0.25 -1.32
C SER A 18 18.92 -1.72 -1.55
N ALA A 19 19.86 -2.54 -2.04
CA ALA A 19 19.68 -3.98 -2.25
C ALA A 19 19.44 -4.81 -0.97
N ASP A 20 19.64 -4.21 0.21
CA ASP A 20 19.29 -4.85 1.48
C ASP A 20 17.77 -4.89 1.72
N PHE A 21 16.99 -4.03 1.05
CA PHE A 21 15.54 -3.90 1.21
C PHE A 21 14.80 -3.87 -0.13
N PHE A 22 14.50 -2.68 -0.66
CA PHE A 22 13.62 -2.53 -1.82
C PHE A 22 14.34 -2.65 -3.17
N GLU A 23 15.67 -2.53 -3.19
CA GLU A 23 16.50 -2.63 -4.41
C GLU A 23 15.91 -1.80 -5.57
N VAL A 24 15.67 -0.51 -5.32
CA VAL A 24 14.79 0.32 -6.19
C VAL A 24 15.32 0.50 -7.61
N GLU A 25 16.64 0.38 -7.81
CA GLU A 25 17.26 0.38 -9.14
C GLU A 25 16.79 -0.80 -10.00
N LYS A 26 16.53 -1.95 -9.38
CA LYS A 26 16.04 -3.16 -10.05
C LYS A 26 14.53 -3.29 -10.03
N TYR A 27 13.88 -2.87 -8.93
CA TYR A 27 12.44 -2.96 -8.75
C TYR A 27 11.84 -1.57 -8.42
N PRO A 28 11.78 -0.65 -9.39
CA PRO A 28 11.37 0.74 -9.14
C PRO A 28 9.88 0.89 -8.84
N LYS A 29 9.06 -0.14 -9.11
CA LYS A 29 7.60 -0.09 -8.99
C LYS A 29 7.08 -1.13 -8.01
N MET A 30 6.12 -0.69 -7.20
CA MET A 30 5.17 -1.53 -6.47
C MET A 30 3.82 -1.35 -7.17
N THR A 31 3.15 -2.44 -7.50
CA THR A 31 1.86 -2.40 -8.21
C THR A 31 0.83 -3.27 -7.54
N PHE A 32 -0.40 -2.77 -7.43
CA PHE A 32 -1.54 -3.53 -6.94
C PHE A 32 -2.62 -3.58 -8.02
N ALA A 33 -3.09 -4.78 -8.35
CA ALA A 33 -4.18 -5.00 -9.29
C ALA A 33 -5.31 -5.77 -8.58
N SER A 34 -6.44 -5.10 -8.32
CA SER A 34 -7.60 -5.73 -7.71
C SER A 34 -8.25 -6.75 -8.67
N ASN A 35 -8.83 -7.79 -8.10
CA ASN A 35 -9.57 -8.82 -8.87
C ASN A 35 -10.89 -9.23 -8.22
N ALA A 36 -11.11 -8.89 -6.94
CA ALA A 36 -12.38 -9.13 -6.25
C ALA A 36 -12.64 -8.08 -5.18
N ILE A 37 -13.92 -7.74 -5.01
CA ILE A 37 -14.40 -6.89 -3.92
C ILE A 37 -15.65 -7.53 -3.32
N LYS A 38 -15.74 -7.58 -1.98
CA LYS A 38 -16.87 -8.16 -1.26
C LYS A 38 -17.37 -7.19 -0.20
N ALA A 39 -18.65 -6.86 -0.22
CA ALA A 39 -19.26 -5.99 0.79
C ALA A 39 -19.26 -6.67 2.18
N LYS A 40 -18.92 -5.88 3.20
CA LYS A 40 -18.97 -6.27 4.63
C LYS A 40 -20.00 -5.47 5.43
N GLY A 41 -20.71 -4.56 4.77
CA GLY A 41 -21.69 -3.66 5.39
C GLY A 41 -21.05 -2.35 5.88
N GLN A 42 -21.88 -1.34 6.17
CA GLN A 42 -21.45 -0.03 6.70
C GLN A 42 -20.38 0.68 5.84
N GLY A 43 -20.44 0.52 4.51
CA GLY A 43 -19.44 1.08 3.59
C GLY A 43 -18.07 0.39 3.65
N ARG A 44 -17.94 -0.75 4.34
CA ARG A 44 -16.71 -1.56 4.36
C ARG A 44 -16.77 -2.70 3.33
N TYR A 45 -15.61 -3.02 2.80
CA TYR A 45 -15.40 -4.04 1.78
C TYR A 45 -14.10 -4.81 2.05
N GLU A 46 -14.11 -6.10 1.74
CA GLU A 46 -12.88 -6.88 1.55
C GLU A 46 -12.43 -6.69 0.10
N LEU A 47 -11.26 -6.07 -0.10
CA LEU A 47 -10.64 -5.88 -1.41
C LEU A 47 -9.50 -6.87 -1.58
N THR A 48 -9.60 -7.74 -2.58
CA THR A 48 -8.55 -8.72 -2.91
C THR A 48 -7.91 -8.37 -4.25
N GLY A 49 -6.60 -8.51 -4.33
CA GLY A 49 -5.83 -8.25 -5.53
C GLY A 49 -4.43 -8.83 -5.48
N ASN A 50 -3.72 -8.75 -6.59
CA ASN A 50 -2.33 -9.15 -6.69
C ASN A 50 -1.44 -7.94 -6.40
N LEU A 51 -0.59 -8.06 -5.38
CA LEU A 51 0.47 -7.11 -5.09
C LEU A 51 1.79 -7.64 -5.67
N THR A 52 2.44 -6.84 -6.50
CA THR A 52 3.79 -7.06 -6.97
C THR A 52 4.73 -6.09 -6.27
N LEU A 53 5.73 -6.64 -5.58
CA LEU A 53 6.71 -5.88 -4.82
C LEU A 53 8.04 -6.66 -4.77
N HIS A 54 9.16 -6.00 -5.04
CA HIS A 54 10.49 -6.62 -5.11
C HIS A 54 10.54 -7.85 -6.04
N GLY A 55 9.85 -7.77 -7.18
CA GLY A 55 9.76 -8.85 -8.17
C GLY A 55 8.86 -10.04 -7.76
N VAL A 56 8.34 -10.06 -6.54
CA VAL A 56 7.44 -11.11 -6.05
C VAL A 56 5.98 -10.65 -6.21
N THR A 57 5.14 -11.51 -6.79
CA THR A 57 3.69 -11.25 -6.90
C THR A 57 2.93 -12.21 -6.01
N LYS A 58 2.07 -11.67 -5.11
CA LYS A 58 1.22 -12.47 -4.23
C LYS A 58 -0.20 -11.89 -4.13
N PRO A 59 -1.22 -12.75 -3.95
CA PRO A 59 -2.55 -12.28 -3.61
C PRO A 59 -2.56 -11.71 -2.18
N VAL A 60 -3.17 -10.55 -2.01
CA VAL A 60 -3.38 -9.89 -0.72
C VAL A 60 -4.82 -9.44 -0.59
N THR A 61 -5.34 -9.47 0.64
CA THR A 61 -6.67 -8.95 0.97
C THR A 61 -6.53 -7.83 1.99
N MET A 62 -7.19 -6.72 1.72
CA MET A 62 -7.18 -5.50 2.53
C MET A 62 -8.62 -5.05 2.82
N GLU A 63 -8.82 -4.31 3.90
CA GLU A 63 -10.10 -3.67 4.20
C GLU A 63 -10.17 -2.32 3.48
N LEU A 64 -11.20 -2.16 2.65
CA LEU A 64 -11.53 -0.89 2.01
C LEU A 64 -12.76 -0.30 2.68
N TRP A 65 -12.68 0.96 3.10
CA TRP A 65 -13.78 1.71 3.69
C TRP A 65 -14.13 2.90 2.82
N TYR A 66 -15.33 2.90 2.27
CA TYR A 66 -15.94 4.06 1.66
C TYR A 66 -16.28 5.10 2.74
N ARG A 67 -15.61 6.25 2.67
CA ARG A 67 -15.69 7.33 3.66
C ARG A 67 -16.79 8.35 3.35
N GLY A 68 -17.52 8.16 2.25
CA GLY A 68 -18.61 9.01 1.82
C GLY A 68 -18.31 9.76 0.52
N THR A 69 -19.29 10.55 0.11
CA THR A 69 -19.22 11.41 -1.07
C THR A 69 -19.57 12.83 -0.66
N ILE A 70 -18.80 13.78 -1.16
CA ILE A 70 -19.08 15.21 -1.00
C ILE A 70 -19.05 15.88 -2.37
N GLU A 71 -19.76 17.00 -2.48
CA GLU A 71 -19.61 17.92 -3.60
C GLU A 71 -18.66 19.03 -3.16
N ASN A 72 -17.58 19.25 -3.92
CA ASN A 72 -16.65 20.33 -3.64
C ASN A 72 -17.34 21.67 -3.95
N PRO A 73 -17.50 22.60 -2.98
CA PRO A 73 -18.25 23.83 -3.21
C PRO A 73 -17.60 24.80 -4.22
N GLN A 74 -16.30 24.65 -4.48
CA GLN A 74 -15.55 25.52 -5.39
C GLN A 74 -15.52 24.97 -6.81
N SER A 75 -15.27 23.67 -6.97
CA SER A 75 -15.16 23.04 -8.28
C SER A 75 -16.46 22.39 -8.77
N MET A 76 -17.48 22.29 -7.92
CA MET A 76 -18.71 21.52 -8.14
C MET A 76 -18.44 20.03 -8.46
N ALA A 77 -17.22 19.55 -8.21
CA ALA A 77 -16.84 18.17 -8.47
C ALA A 77 -17.37 17.25 -7.36
N VAL A 78 -17.93 16.11 -7.76
CA VAL A 78 -18.30 15.03 -6.84
C VAL A 78 -17.05 14.23 -6.49
N ILE A 79 -16.68 14.26 -5.20
CA ILE A 79 -15.49 13.59 -4.65
C ILE A 79 -15.93 12.38 -3.83
N PHE A 80 -15.27 11.25 -4.04
CA PHE A 80 -15.45 10.00 -3.31
C PHE A 80 -14.24 9.74 -2.42
N GLY A 81 -14.46 9.61 -1.11
CA GLY A 81 -13.40 9.32 -0.14
C GLY A 81 -13.30 7.82 0.16
N PHE A 82 -12.07 7.32 0.22
CA PHE A 82 -11.78 5.93 0.57
C PHE A 82 -10.59 5.83 1.52
N GLN A 83 -10.64 4.83 2.40
CA GLN A 83 -9.50 4.40 3.19
C GLN A 83 -9.26 2.91 2.94
N LEU A 84 -8.01 2.52 2.76
CA LEU A 84 -7.56 1.15 2.62
C LEU A 84 -6.63 0.82 3.78
N THR A 85 -6.89 -0.27 4.48
CA THR A 85 -6.04 -0.77 5.56
C THR A 85 -5.70 -2.25 5.38
N GLY A 86 -4.55 -2.67 5.89
CA GLY A 86 -4.15 -4.06 5.84
C GLY A 86 -2.84 -4.32 6.57
N VAL A 87 -2.43 -5.58 6.60
CA VAL A 87 -1.13 -5.99 7.13
C VAL A 87 -0.44 -6.88 6.10
N LEU A 88 0.80 -6.55 5.78
CA LEU A 88 1.66 -7.35 4.91
C LEU A 88 2.82 -7.91 5.71
N LYS A 89 3.35 -9.06 5.28
CA LYS A 89 4.62 -9.57 5.81
C LYS A 89 5.74 -9.20 4.85
N ARG A 90 6.73 -8.43 5.30
CA ARG A 90 7.82 -7.98 4.41
C ARG A 90 8.64 -9.15 3.85
N THR A 91 8.77 -10.24 4.62
CA THR A 91 9.49 -11.44 4.16
C THR A 91 8.75 -12.19 3.06
N ASP A 92 7.42 -12.00 2.91
CA ASP A 92 6.68 -12.60 1.80
C ASP A 92 7.11 -12.04 0.44
N PHE A 93 7.76 -10.87 0.43
CA PHE A 93 8.25 -10.18 -0.74
C PHE A 93 9.79 -10.06 -0.74
N ASN A 94 10.50 -10.89 0.03
CA ASN A 94 11.97 -10.88 0.12
C ASN A 94 12.59 -9.54 0.58
N ILE A 95 11.87 -8.74 1.36
CA ILE A 95 12.35 -7.43 1.82
C ILE A 95 13.04 -7.56 3.17
N GLY A 96 14.33 -7.17 3.22
CA GLY A 96 15.14 -7.21 4.44
C GLY A 96 15.45 -8.62 4.95
N PRO A 97 15.80 -9.62 4.11
CA PRO A 97 15.99 -11.01 4.56
C PRO A 97 17.17 -11.16 5.55
N LYS A 98 18.12 -10.22 5.52
CA LYS A 98 19.25 -10.15 6.46
C LYS A 98 18.86 -9.66 7.86
N PHE A 99 17.67 -9.07 8.01
CA PHE A 99 17.20 -8.47 9.26
C PHE A 99 16.09 -9.35 9.84
N PRO A 100 16.30 -10.05 10.96
CA PRO A 100 15.29 -10.94 11.52
C PRO A 100 14.19 -10.18 12.29
N ALA A 101 13.05 -10.84 12.52
CA ALA A 101 11.86 -10.26 13.15
C ALA A 101 12.10 -9.55 14.49
N PRO A 102 12.98 -10.03 15.39
CA PRO A 102 13.26 -9.32 16.65
C PRO A 102 13.89 -7.92 16.47
N GLY A 103 14.59 -7.68 15.35
CA GLY A 103 15.18 -6.38 15.04
C GLY A 103 14.26 -5.48 14.21
N ILE A 104 13.54 -6.07 13.26
CA ILE A 104 12.57 -5.36 12.41
C ILE A 104 11.35 -6.26 12.24
N SER A 105 10.18 -5.80 12.70
CA SER A 105 8.91 -6.53 12.58
C SER A 105 8.73 -7.12 11.19
N ASN A 106 8.17 -8.34 11.12
CA ASN A 106 7.78 -8.89 9.83
C ASN A 106 6.48 -8.25 9.33
N GLU A 107 5.59 -7.87 10.26
CA GLU A 107 4.31 -7.24 9.93
C GLU A 107 4.48 -5.75 9.66
N VAL A 108 3.98 -5.31 8.52
CA VAL A 108 3.92 -3.92 8.07
C VAL A 108 2.46 -3.55 7.91
N GLN A 109 2.02 -2.57 8.70
CA GLN A 109 0.67 -2.02 8.58
C GLN A 109 0.60 -1.10 7.37
N ILE A 110 -0.43 -1.31 6.55
CA ILE A 110 -0.74 -0.49 5.40
C ILE A 110 -1.93 0.39 5.75
N LYS A 111 -1.80 1.67 5.44
CA LYS A 111 -2.89 2.65 5.46
C LYS A 111 -2.73 3.55 4.24
N ALA A 112 -3.75 3.62 3.41
CA ALA A 112 -3.83 4.58 2.32
C ALA A 112 -5.18 5.28 2.37
N ASP A 113 -5.18 6.60 2.25
CA ASP A 113 -6.38 7.41 2.15
C ASP A 113 -6.37 8.06 0.76
N GLY A 114 -7.50 8.03 0.08
CA GLY A 114 -7.60 8.51 -1.30
C GLY A 114 -8.94 9.20 -1.56
N GLU A 115 -8.87 10.26 -2.35
CA GLU A 115 -10.01 11.00 -2.86
C GLU A 115 -10.03 10.87 -4.38
N PHE A 116 -11.20 10.57 -4.93
CA PHE A 116 -11.38 10.31 -6.35
C PHE A 116 -12.51 11.17 -6.90
N ILE A 117 -12.31 11.72 -8.10
CA ILE A 117 -13.34 12.45 -8.84
C ILE A 117 -13.86 11.53 -9.94
N LYS A 118 -15.15 11.58 -10.22
CA LYS A 118 -15.73 10.87 -11.36
C LYS A 118 -15.09 11.40 -12.66
N GLN A 119 -14.54 10.49 -13.47
CA GLN A 119 -14.05 10.81 -14.82
C GLN A 119 -15.19 11.14 -15.78
#